data_AF-A0A925BM74-F1
#
_entry.id   AF-A0A925BM74-F1
#
_cell.length_a   1.000
_cell.length_b   1.000
_cell.length_c   1.000
_cell.angle_alpha   90.00
_cell.angle_beta   90.00
_cell.angle_gamma   90.00
#
_symmetry.space_group_name_H-M   'P 1'
#
loop_
_entity.id
_entity.type
_entity.pdbx_description
1 polymer ?
#
loop_
_entity_poly.entity_id
_entity_poly.type
_entity_poly.pdbx_seq_one_letter_code
_entity_poly.pdbx_strand_id
1 'polypeptide(L)'
;KKPLTGEQVRWGAEHLNVDKSRLAALGFDGMMEPLKTSCTDHVGVHRARIHTWDGSQWNYTSDWYESNWKMLRPMMEAQAAKYVKEKGITPRDCSKES
;
A
#
# COMPACT_ATOMS: atom_id res chain seq x y z
N LYS A 1 16.23 -17.94 17.30
CA LYS A 1 15.31 -17.88 16.13
C LYS A 1 16.13 -17.50 14.89
N LYS A 2 15.88 -18.11 13.72
CA LYS A 2 16.54 -17.67 12.46
C LYS A 2 15.82 -16.42 11.93
N PRO A 3 16.55 -15.39 11.48
CA PRO A 3 15.94 -14.23 10.82
C PRO A 3 15.32 -14.64 9.47
N LEU A 4 14.37 -13.83 9.00
CA LEU A 4 13.74 -14.02 7.69
C LEU A 4 14.73 -13.70 6.56
N THR A 5 14.60 -14.40 5.43
CA THR A 5 15.30 -14.06 4.19
C THR A 5 14.59 -12.92 3.46
N GLY A 6 15.26 -12.30 2.47
CA GLY A 6 14.65 -11.25 1.65
C GLY A 6 13.40 -11.73 0.91
N GLU A 7 13.39 -12.97 0.42
CA GLU A 7 12.23 -13.57 -0.24
C GLU A 7 11.04 -13.73 0.72
N GLN A 8 11.30 -14.14 1.96
CA GLN A 8 10.26 -14.27 2.98
C GLN A 8 9.70 -12.91 3.40
N VAL A 9 10.56 -11.88 3.49
CA VAL A 9 10.11 -10.50 3.77
C VAL A 9 9.26 -9.97 2.63
N ARG A 10 9.67 -10.16 1.36
CA ARG A 10 8.88 -9.79 0.18
C ARG A 10 7.52 -10.49 0.21
N TRP A 11 7.51 -11.81 0.39
CA TRP A 11 6.27 -12.58 0.44
C TRP A 11 5.35 -12.04 1.55
N GLY A 12 5.86 -11.79 2.76
CA GLY A 12 5.06 -11.21 3.84
C GLY A 12 4.51 -9.83 3.49
N ALA A 13 5.32 -8.96 2.87
CA ALA A 13 4.90 -7.62 2.44
C ALA A 13 3.86 -7.65 1.31
N GLU A 14 3.88 -8.67 0.45
CA GLU A 14 2.90 -8.91 -0.62
C GLU A 14 1.64 -9.64 -0.11
N HIS A 15 1.59 -10.07 1.14
CA HIS A 15 0.45 -10.81 1.73
C HIS A 15 -0.06 -10.16 3.01
N LEU A 16 0.23 -8.87 3.22
CA LEU A 16 -0.33 -8.16 4.36
C LEU A 16 -1.84 -8.10 4.21
N ASN A 17 -2.53 -8.48 5.28
CA ASN A 17 -3.96 -8.30 5.43
C ASN A 17 -4.20 -7.75 6.84
N VAL A 18 -4.21 -6.43 6.95
CA VAL A 18 -4.34 -5.71 8.21
C VAL A 18 -5.70 -5.06 8.23
N ASP A 19 -6.68 -5.79 8.76
CA ASP A 19 -8.05 -5.31 8.91
C ASP A 19 -8.21 -4.39 10.12
N LYS A 20 -9.42 -3.84 10.30
CA LYS A 20 -9.74 -2.96 11.45
C LYS A 20 -9.49 -3.63 12.80
N SER A 21 -9.79 -4.93 12.93
CA SER A 21 -9.59 -5.66 14.18
C SER A 21 -8.11 -5.78 14.51
N ARG A 22 -7.28 -6.02 13.49
CA ARG A 22 -5.83 -6.09 13.65
C ARG A 22 -5.24 -4.72 13.99
N LEU A 23 -5.71 -3.64 13.37
CA LEU A 23 -5.31 -2.28 13.71
C LEU A 23 -5.66 -1.92 15.16
N ALA A 24 -6.88 -2.25 15.59
CA ALA A 24 -7.31 -2.03 16.98
C ALA A 24 -6.44 -2.81 17.97
N ALA A 25 -6.17 -4.09 17.70
CA ALA A 25 -5.29 -4.92 18.52
C ALA A 25 -3.84 -4.41 18.59
N LEU A 26 -3.42 -3.62 17.60
CA LEU A 26 -2.09 -2.99 17.54
C LEU A 26 -2.07 -1.55 18.09
N GLY A 27 -3.23 -0.99 18.47
CA GLY A 27 -3.34 0.40 18.94
C GLY A 27 -3.27 1.46 17.83
N PHE A 28 -3.53 1.07 16.58
CA PHE A 28 -3.52 1.98 15.42
C PHE A 28 -4.92 2.41 14.95
N ASP A 29 -5.95 2.12 15.75
CA ASP A 29 -7.31 2.51 15.41
C ASP A 29 -7.43 4.03 15.26
N GLY A 30 -8.15 4.45 14.22
CA GLY A 30 -8.25 5.86 13.85
C GLY A 30 -6.96 6.53 13.36
N MET A 31 -5.80 5.86 13.38
CA MET A 31 -4.53 6.39 12.86
C MET A 31 -4.28 5.91 11.41
N MET A 32 -4.52 4.63 11.15
CA MET A 32 -4.32 3.98 9.85
C MET A 32 -5.65 3.45 9.30
N GLU A 33 -5.74 3.38 7.97
CA GLU A 33 -6.82 2.66 7.30
C GLU A 33 -6.44 1.19 7.13
N PRO A 34 -7.43 0.26 7.12
CA PRO A 34 -7.19 -1.12 6.75
C PRO A 34 -6.48 -1.23 5.41
N LEU A 35 -5.50 -2.13 5.32
CA LEU A 35 -4.73 -2.33 4.11
C LEU A 35 -4.60 -3.81 3.78
N LYS A 36 -4.57 -4.08 2.48
CA LYS A 36 -4.29 -5.41 1.95
C LYS A 36 -3.43 -5.32 0.70
N THR A 37 -2.19 -5.77 0.79
CA THR A 37 -1.25 -5.78 -0.34
C THR A 37 -1.33 -7.10 -1.12
N SER A 38 -0.76 -7.09 -2.32
CA SER A 38 -0.63 -8.24 -3.22
C SER A 38 0.56 -8.03 -4.16
N CYS A 39 0.99 -9.06 -4.88
CA CYS A 39 2.00 -8.90 -5.95
C CYS A 39 1.59 -7.86 -7.02
N THR A 40 0.29 -7.67 -7.26
CA THR A 40 -0.23 -6.72 -8.26
C THR A 40 -0.56 -5.34 -7.68
N ASP A 41 -0.51 -5.18 -6.36
CA ASP A 41 -0.73 -3.94 -5.63
C ASP A 41 0.11 -3.88 -4.36
N HIS A 42 1.23 -3.15 -4.44
CA HIS A 42 2.17 -2.96 -3.34
C HIS A 42 1.75 -1.82 -2.39
N VAL A 43 0.63 -1.14 -2.62
CA VAL A 43 0.12 -0.05 -1.76
C VAL A 43 -0.94 -0.59 -0.80
N GLY A 44 -1.93 -1.32 -1.33
CA GLY A 44 -2.95 -2.02 -0.56
C GLY A 44 -3.99 -1.16 0.16
N VAL A 45 -3.90 0.16 0.05
CA VAL A 45 -4.90 1.14 0.50
C VAL A 45 -4.73 2.42 -0.30
N HIS A 46 -5.84 3.06 -0.69
CA HIS A 46 -5.80 4.28 -1.51
C HIS A 46 -6.60 5.42 -0.88
N ARG A 47 -6.49 5.54 0.44
CA ARG A 47 -7.18 6.56 1.23
C ARG A 47 -6.18 7.43 1.99
N ALA A 48 -6.48 8.72 2.07
CA ALA A 48 -5.69 9.69 2.82
C ALA A 48 -6.62 10.73 3.45
N ARG A 49 -6.15 11.44 4.46
CA ARG A 49 -6.87 12.56 5.07
C ARG A 49 -5.93 13.73 5.28
N ILE A 50 -6.50 14.91 5.37
CA ILE A 50 -5.76 16.15 5.53
C ILE A 50 -5.57 16.44 7.01
N HIS A 51 -4.31 16.67 7.38
CA HIS A 51 -3.96 17.26 8.66
C HIS A 51 -3.53 18.69 8.39
N THR A 52 -4.06 19.63 9.17
CA THR A 52 -3.71 21.05 9.04
C THR A 52 -3.02 21.53 10.30
N TRP A 53 -1.90 22.23 10.12
CA TRP A 53 -1.16 22.91 11.19
C TRP A 53 -1.89 24.21 11.55
N ASP A 54 -2.23 24.39 12.83
CA ASP A 54 -2.92 25.60 13.32
C ASP A 54 -1.97 26.69 13.86
N GLY A 55 -0.65 26.46 13.83
CA GLY A 55 0.34 27.31 14.46
C GLY A 55 0.96 26.71 15.73
N SER A 56 0.31 25.68 16.31
CA SER A 56 0.73 25.03 17.56
C SER A 56 0.68 23.50 17.53
N GLN A 57 -0.27 22.93 16.78
CA GLN A 57 -0.44 21.48 16.64
C GLN A 57 -1.00 21.10 15.26
N TRP A 58 -0.84 19.81 14.91
CA TRP A 58 -1.48 19.21 13.74
C TRP A 58 -2.86 18.67 14.13
N ASN A 59 -3.88 19.09 13.40
CA ASN A 59 -5.25 18.63 13.62
C ASN A 59 -5.76 17.84 12.43
N TYR A 60 -6.58 16.81 12.69
CA TYR A 60 -7.38 16.17 11.66
C TYR A 60 -8.47 17.14 11.19
N THR A 61 -8.36 17.64 9.96
CA THR A 61 -9.29 18.65 9.41
C THR A 61 -10.13 18.13 8.26
N SER A 62 -10.06 16.83 7.98
CA SER A 62 -10.95 16.15 7.03
C SER A 62 -11.21 14.72 7.45
N ASP A 63 -12.28 14.16 6.89
CA ASP A 63 -12.43 12.71 6.81
C ASP A 63 -11.43 12.11 5.81
N TRP A 64 -11.50 10.79 5.64
CA TRP A 64 -10.73 10.06 4.66
C TRP A 64 -11.27 10.28 3.24
N TYR A 65 -10.41 10.80 2.38
CA TYR A 65 -10.59 10.83 0.94
C TYR A 65 -10.07 9.56 0.31
N GLU A 66 -10.76 9.07 -0.72
CA GLU A 66 -10.33 7.93 -1.52
C GLU A 66 -9.87 8.40 -2.90
N SER A 67 -8.73 7.89 -3.36
CA SER A 67 -8.22 8.21 -4.69
C SER A 67 -9.11 7.60 -5.77
N ASN A 68 -9.20 8.25 -6.93
CA ASN A 68 -9.88 7.68 -8.09
C ASN A 68 -9.02 6.58 -8.74
N TRP A 69 -9.08 5.37 -8.19
CA TRP A 69 -8.26 4.26 -8.64
C TRP A 69 -8.51 3.86 -10.09
N LYS A 70 -9.76 3.94 -10.56
CA LYS A 70 -10.12 3.63 -11.95
C LYS A 70 -9.41 4.55 -12.95
N MET A 71 -9.16 5.80 -12.57
CA MET A 71 -8.42 6.76 -13.37
C MET A 71 -6.89 6.57 -13.23
N LEU A 72 -6.41 6.35 -12.01
CA LEU A 72 -4.99 6.29 -11.70
C LEU A 72 -4.32 4.98 -12.14
N ARG A 73 -5.00 3.84 -12.01
CA ARG A 73 -4.43 2.53 -12.29
C ARG A 73 -3.88 2.38 -13.72
N PRO A 74 -4.62 2.77 -14.79
CA PRO A 74 -4.08 2.70 -16.15
C PRO A 74 -2.81 3.55 -16.35
N MET A 75 -2.76 4.72 -15.69
CA MET A 75 -1.57 5.59 -15.75
C MET A 75 -0.37 4.94 -15.06
N MET A 76 -0.57 4.32 -13.90
CA MET A 76 0.47 3.60 -13.17
C MET A 76 1.00 2.40 -13.98
N GLU A 77 0.11 1.61 -14.56
CA GLU A 77 0.49 0.46 -15.40
C GLU A 77 1.28 0.89 -16.64
N ALA A 78 0.87 1.99 -17.29
CA ALA A 78 1.60 2.55 -18.42
C ALA A 78 3.02 2.99 -18.04
N GLN A 79 3.19 3.67 -16.89
CA GLN A 79 4.53 4.07 -16.42
C GLN A 79 5.38 2.88 -15.99
N ALA A 80 4.79 1.89 -15.32
CA ALA A 80 5.50 0.65 -14.96
C ALA A 80 5.97 -0.11 -16.20
N ALA A 81 5.12 -0.27 -17.22
CA ALA A 81 5.47 -0.91 -18.48
C ALA A 81 6.59 -0.16 -19.22
N LYS A 82 6.55 1.17 -19.22
CA LYS A 82 7.62 2.00 -19.79
C LYS A 82 8.95 1.77 -19.06
N TYR A 83 8.94 1.80 -17.73
CA TYR A 83 10.13 1.55 -16.91
C TYR A 83 10.73 0.16 -17.16
N VAL A 84 9.88 -0.87 -17.20
CA VAL A 84 10.28 -2.26 -17.49
C VAL A 84 11.00 -2.33 -18.85
N LYS A 85 10.44 -1.70 -19.89
CA LYS A 85 11.05 -1.66 -21.22
C LYS A 85 12.39 -0.94 -21.22
N GLU A 86 12.48 0.23 -20.58
CA GLU A 86 13.72 1.03 -20.53
C GLU A 86 14.85 0.34 -19.78
N LYS A 87 14.52 -0.48 -18.78
CA LYS A 87 15.49 -1.19 -17.94
C LYS A 87 15.73 -2.64 -18.38
N GLY A 88 15.05 -3.11 -19.43
CA GLY A 88 15.16 -4.51 -19.88
C GLY A 88 14.72 -5.51 -18.80
N ILE A 89 13.77 -5.14 -17.94
CA ILE A 89 13.28 -5.99 -16.86
C ILE A 89 12.25 -6.97 -17.44
N THR A 90 12.23 -8.20 -16.93
CA THR A 90 11.12 -9.15 -17.18
C THR A 90 10.10 -9.01 -16.05
N PRO A 91 8.83 -8.64 -16.34
CA PRO A 91 7.77 -8.59 -15.32
C PRO A 91 7.58 -9.95 -14.64
N ARG A 92 7.28 -9.91 -13.35
CA ARG A 92 6.90 -11.12 -12.60
C ARG A 92 5.50 -11.57 -13.01
N ASP A 93 5.32 -12.88 -13.05
CA ASP A 93 4.01 -13.49 -13.19
C ASP A 93 3.36 -13.63 -11.81
N CYS A 94 2.59 -12.61 -11.42
CA CYS A 94 1.92 -12.58 -10.12
C CYS A 94 0.86 -13.67 -9.96
N SER A 95 0.45 -14.38 -11.03
CA SER A 95 -0.48 -15.51 -10.89
C SER A 95 0.16 -16.73 -10.23
N LYS A 96 1.50 -16.74 -10.12
CA LYS A 96 2.29 -17.79 -9.47
C LYS A 96 2.61 -17.50 -8.00
N GLU A 97 2.25 -16.32 -7.51
CA GLU A 97 2.45 -15.95 -6.10
C GLU A 97 1.14 -16.25 -5.37
N SER A 98 1.17 -17.26 -4.49
CA SER A 98 0.06 -17.74 -3.68
C SER A 98 0.29 -17.48 -2.19
#